data_AF-A0A6D2IDT6-F1
#
_entry.id   AF-A0A6D2IDT6-F1
#
_cell.length_a   1.000
_cell.length_b   1.000
_cell.length_c   1.000
_cell.angle_alpha   90.00
_cell.angle_beta   90.00
_cell.angle_gamma   90.00
#
_symmetry.space_group_name_H-M   'P 1'
#
loop_
_entity.id
_entity.type
_entity.pdbx_description
1 polymer ?
#
loop_
_entity_poly.entity_id
_entity_poly.type
_entity_poly.pdbx_seq_one_letter_code
_entity_poly.pdbx_strand_id
1 'polypeptide(L)'
;MKKPGETALVKVLRDGKEHEFMISLNMTKQQLVPEKSRPSYYILAGLVFVPLSKPLIDDKSSSICKSALKRKATEPDEQIVIISQVLSDDINTGYSDLKEFEVKKVNGEKVVNLKHLSELIEECCTEDLRFDLEEGHVIVLNYLSAKEATSLILERHKIPSAMSSDLQETNSG
;
A
#
# COMPACT_ATOMS: atom_id res chain seq x y z
N MET A 1 -12.19 11.99 29.99
CA MET A 1 -12.41 11.26 28.73
C MET A 1 -12.31 9.77 29.01
N LYS A 2 -13.19 8.94 28.44
CA LYS A 2 -13.12 7.48 28.57
C LYS A 2 -11.88 6.94 27.83
N LYS A 3 -11.24 5.90 28.36
CA LYS A 3 -10.00 5.31 27.81
C LYS A 3 -10.31 4.29 26.71
N PRO A 4 -9.39 4.04 25.77
CA PRO A 4 -9.51 2.93 24.83
C PRO A 4 -9.73 1.60 25.57
N GLY A 5 -10.69 0.80 25.10
CA GLY A 5 -11.08 -0.47 25.72
C GLY A 5 -12.13 -0.35 26.82
N GLU A 6 -12.51 0.86 27.25
CA GLU A 6 -13.65 1.04 28.15
C GLU A 6 -14.97 0.87 27.40
N THR A 7 -15.97 0.28 28.05
CA THR A 7 -17.33 0.21 27.52
C THR A 7 -18.14 1.47 27.88
N ALA A 8 -18.95 1.93 26.94
CA ALA A 8 -19.92 3.00 27.15
C ALA A 8 -21.34 2.49 26.91
N LEU A 9 -22.25 2.84 27.81
CA LEU A 9 -23.68 2.66 27.60
C LEU A 9 -24.15 3.72 26.60
N VAL A 10 -24.72 3.28 25.49
CA VAL A 10 -25.27 4.13 24.44
C VAL A 10 -26.75 3.83 24.33
N LYS A 11 -27.58 4.83 24.60
CA LYS A 11 -29.03 4.76 24.36
C LYS A 11 -29.33 5.34 22.98
N VAL A 12 -30.09 4.63 22.17
CA VAL A 12 -30.50 5.07 20.83
C VAL A 12 -31.99 4.86 20.62
N LEU A 13 -32.61 5.73 19.84
CA LEU A 13 -33.98 5.55 19.38
C LEU A 13 -33.94 4.96 17.96
N ARG A 14 -34.53 3.77 17.75
CA ARG A 14 -34.63 3.11 16.44
C ARG A 14 -36.04 2.58 16.27
N ASP A 15 -36.69 2.97 15.16
CA ASP A 15 -38.09 2.66 14.85
C ASP A 15 -39.07 3.08 15.97
N GLY A 16 -38.81 4.27 16.55
CA GLY A 16 -39.62 4.83 17.63
C GLY A 16 -39.49 4.12 18.98
N LYS A 17 -38.59 3.15 19.12
CA LYS A 17 -38.30 2.43 20.37
C LYS A 17 -36.91 2.76 20.89
N GLU A 18 -36.78 2.90 22.20
CA GLU A 18 -35.48 3.06 22.86
C GLU A 18 -34.76 1.71 22.95
N HIS A 19 -33.47 1.72 22.64
CA HIS A 19 -32.56 0.58 22.74
C HIS A 19 -31.32 1.02 23.51
N GLU A 20 -30.79 0.13 24.34
CA GLU A 20 -29.55 0.36 25.09
C GLU A 20 -28.48 -0.65 24.68
N PHE A 21 -27.29 -0.13 24.36
CA PHE A 21 -26.15 -0.94 23.93
C PHE A 21 -24.92 -0.64 24.79
N MET A 22 -24.22 -1.67 25.22
CA MET A 22 -22.87 -1.54 25.79
C MET A 22 -21.85 -1.68 24.67
N ILE A 23 -21.28 -0.55 24.24
CA ILE A 23 -20.33 -0.49 23.12
C ILE A 23 -18.92 -0.38 23.67
N SER A 24 -18.01 -1.23 23.19
CA SER A 24 -16.58 -1.10 23.46
C SER A 24 -15.98 0.07 22.68
N LEU A 25 -15.33 1.00 23.38
CA LEU A 25 -14.66 2.14 22.77
C LEU A 25 -13.25 1.77 22.32
N ASN A 26 -13.15 1.06 21.20
CA ASN A 26 -11.87 0.86 20.52
C ASN A 26 -11.56 2.10 19.65
N MET A 27 -10.72 2.99 20.17
CA MET A 27 -10.32 4.25 19.51
C MET A 27 -9.35 4.05 18.33
N THR A 28 -8.86 2.85 18.10
CA THR A 28 -8.01 2.51 16.96
C THR A 28 -8.86 2.30 15.70
N LYS A 29 -9.46 3.38 15.20
CA LYS A 29 -9.76 3.40 13.76
C LYS A 29 -8.41 3.52 13.07
N GLN A 30 -7.88 2.42 12.55
CA GLN A 30 -6.75 2.49 11.63
C GLN A 30 -7.14 3.44 10.50
N GLN A 31 -6.39 4.53 10.41
CA GLN A 31 -6.55 5.47 9.31
C GLN A 31 -5.92 4.81 8.08
N LEU A 32 -6.72 4.69 7.02
CA LEU A 32 -6.25 4.15 5.73
C LEU A 32 -5.10 5.01 5.15
N VAL A 33 -5.09 6.30 5.48
CA VAL A 33 -4.00 7.22 5.19
C VAL A 33 -3.50 7.79 6.53
N PRO A 34 -2.40 7.27 7.09
CA PRO A 34 -1.89 7.71 8.38
C PRO A 34 -1.26 9.10 8.31
N GLU A 35 -1.41 9.88 9.39
CA GLU A 35 -0.76 11.20 9.53
C GLU A 35 0.74 11.11 9.79
N LYS A 36 1.18 10.01 10.42
CA LYS A 36 2.59 9.68 10.65
C LYS A 36 2.79 8.22 10.27
N SER A 37 3.77 7.96 9.41
CA SER A 37 4.15 6.60 9.03
C SER A 37 5.65 6.42 9.19
N ARG A 38 6.06 5.20 9.54
CA ARG A 38 7.44 4.77 9.27
C ARG A 38 7.60 4.64 7.76
N PRO A 39 8.76 5.00 7.20
CA PRO A 39 8.99 4.89 5.76
C PRO A 39 9.17 3.42 5.39
N SER A 40 8.09 2.79 4.93
CA SER A 40 8.12 1.45 4.35
C SER A 40 8.14 1.57 2.82
N TYR A 41 8.97 0.76 2.16
CA TYR A 41 9.06 0.75 0.70
C TYR A 41 9.47 -0.62 0.17
N TYR A 42 9.10 -0.90 -1.07
CA TYR A 42 9.55 -2.06 -1.83
C TYR A 42 9.88 -1.64 -3.27
N ILE A 43 10.95 -2.16 -3.84
CA ILE A 43 11.45 -1.81 -5.17
C ILE A 43 11.58 -3.07 -6.02
N LEU A 44 10.96 -3.05 -7.20
CA LEU A 44 11.13 -4.09 -8.23
C LEU A 44 11.21 -3.45 -9.61
N ALA A 45 12.22 -3.82 -10.40
CA ALA A 45 12.43 -3.32 -11.76
C ALA A 45 12.38 -1.78 -11.86
N GLY A 46 12.83 -1.10 -10.79
CA GLY A 46 12.80 0.36 -10.67
C GLY A 46 11.45 0.96 -10.24
N LEU A 47 10.36 0.19 -10.18
CA LEU A 47 9.09 0.64 -9.60
C LEU A 47 9.23 0.71 -8.08
N VAL A 48 8.98 1.89 -7.49
CA VAL A 48 9.10 2.11 -6.04
C VAL A 48 7.72 2.20 -5.40
N PHE A 49 7.35 1.12 -4.73
CA PHE A 49 6.07 0.96 -4.05
C PHE A 49 6.14 1.47 -2.62
N VAL A 50 5.16 2.26 -2.20
CA VAL A 50 5.05 2.81 -0.84
C VAL A 50 3.59 2.85 -0.37
N PRO A 51 3.31 2.73 0.93
CA PRO A 51 1.99 3.02 1.46
C PRO A 51 1.74 4.53 1.41
N LEU A 52 0.57 4.92 0.92
CA LEU A 52 0.14 6.30 0.88
C LEU A 52 0.00 6.84 2.31
N SER A 53 0.60 8.00 2.56
CA SER A 53 0.55 8.68 3.86
C SER A 53 0.27 10.16 3.66
N LYS A 54 -0.24 10.83 4.69
CA LYS A 54 -0.57 12.26 4.61
C LYS A 54 0.62 13.14 4.21
N PRO A 55 1.85 12.93 4.75
CA PRO A 55 3.02 13.69 4.30
C PRO A 55 3.34 13.50 2.81
N LEU A 56 3.10 12.31 2.25
CA LEU A 56 3.33 12.05 0.83
C LEU A 56 2.30 12.78 -0.03
N ILE A 57 1.04 12.82 0.41
CA ILE A 57 -0.03 13.58 -0.24
C ILE A 57 0.23 15.09 -0.19
N ASP A 58 0.75 15.59 0.93
CA ASP A 58 1.04 17.03 1.07
C ASP A 58 2.23 17.46 0.20
N ASP A 59 3.19 16.56 -0.03
CA ASP A 59 4.34 16.78 -0.94
C ASP A 59 3.96 16.65 -2.42
N LYS A 60 3.02 15.76 -2.77
CA LYS A 60 2.61 15.49 -4.16
C LYS A 60 1.35 16.27 -4.53
N SER A 61 1.37 16.95 -5.69
CA SER A 61 0.25 17.81 -6.12
C SER A 61 -0.91 17.08 -6.81
N SER A 62 -0.90 15.74 -6.88
CA SER A 62 -1.87 15.00 -7.71
C SER A 62 -3.28 14.91 -7.13
N SER A 63 -4.24 14.92 -8.04
CA SER A 63 -5.68 14.79 -7.79
C SER A 63 -6.06 13.46 -7.13
N ILE A 64 -5.34 12.39 -7.45
CA ILE A 64 -5.53 11.01 -6.95
C ILE A 64 -5.46 10.96 -5.42
N CYS A 65 -4.53 11.73 -4.84
CA CYS A 65 -4.27 11.75 -3.41
C CYS A 65 -5.45 12.30 -2.56
N LYS A 66 -6.32 13.15 -3.13
CA LYS A 66 -7.39 13.80 -2.37
C LYS A 66 -8.63 12.93 -2.16
N SER A 67 -8.95 12.03 -3.10
CA SER A 67 -10.04 11.06 -2.93
C SER A 67 -9.68 9.98 -1.93
N ALA A 68 -8.40 9.57 -1.87
CA ALA A 68 -7.90 8.60 -0.91
C ALA A 68 -8.13 9.04 0.56
N LEU A 69 -8.00 10.33 0.86
CA LEU A 69 -8.28 10.90 2.19
C LEU A 69 -9.71 10.70 2.68
N LYS A 70 -10.67 10.48 1.77
CA LYS A 70 -12.09 10.26 2.10
C LYS A 70 -12.42 8.78 2.28
N ARG A 71 -11.56 7.87 1.84
CA ARG A 71 -11.77 6.42 1.99
C ARG A 71 -11.58 6.02 3.44
N LYS A 72 -12.36 5.03 3.87
CA LYS A 72 -12.22 4.37 5.17
C LYS A 72 -11.66 2.97 4.92
N ALA A 73 -10.80 2.51 5.82
CA ALA A 73 -10.37 1.12 5.83
C ALA A 73 -11.60 0.21 5.98
N THR A 74 -11.62 -0.82 5.15
CA THR A 74 -12.62 -1.89 5.12
C THR A 74 -12.12 -3.14 5.83
N GLU A 75 -10.81 -3.35 5.86
CA GLU A 75 -10.14 -4.49 6.47
C GLU A 75 -9.06 -4.03 7.46
N PRO A 76 -8.72 -4.84 8.49
CA PRO A 76 -7.58 -4.55 9.35
C PRO A 76 -6.29 -4.42 8.54
N ASP A 77 -5.42 -3.49 8.93
CA ASP A 77 -4.12 -3.24 8.33
C ASP A 77 -4.16 -2.85 6.84
N GLU A 78 -5.33 -2.44 6.31
CA GLU A 78 -5.47 -1.98 4.93
C GLU A 78 -4.62 -0.71 4.69
N GLN A 79 -3.85 -0.72 3.60
CA GLN A 79 -3.08 0.42 3.12
C GLN A 79 -3.33 0.62 1.63
N ILE A 80 -3.39 1.88 1.21
CA ILE A 80 -3.34 2.23 -0.22
C ILE A 80 -1.88 2.18 -0.65
N VAL A 81 -1.51 1.24 -1.51
CA VAL A 81 -0.15 1.12 -2.03
C VAL A 81 -0.07 1.81 -3.39
N ILE A 82 0.90 2.70 -3.57
CA ILE A 82 1.10 3.45 -4.82
C ILE A 82 2.49 3.22 -5.40
N ILE A 83 2.66 3.48 -6.70
CA ILE A 83 3.98 3.62 -7.32
C ILE A 83 4.45 5.06 -7.09
N SER A 84 5.29 5.32 -6.09
CA SER A 84 5.75 6.68 -5.80
C SER A 84 6.64 7.29 -6.89
N GLN A 85 7.47 6.45 -7.52
CA GLN A 85 8.42 6.84 -8.55
C GLN A 85 8.82 5.62 -9.38
N VAL A 86 9.38 5.89 -10.56
CA VAL A 86 9.97 4.88 -11.46
C VAL A 86 11.43 5.25 -11.69
N LEU A 87 12.35 4.41 -11.21
CA LEU A 87 13.79 4.52 -11.46
C LEU A 87 14.07 4.03 -12.88
N SER A 88 14.38 4.95 -13.78
CA SER A 88 14.48 4.66 -15.22
C SER A 88 15.50 3.57 -15.54
N ASP A 89 15.04 2.56 -16.26
CA ASP A 89 15.84 1.45 -16.79
C ASP A 89 15.12 0.83 -18.00
N ASP A 90 15.86 0.11 -18.84
CA ASP A 90 15.31 -0.50 -20.07
C ASP A 90 14.09 -1.40 -19.76
N ILE A 91 14.12 -2.10 -18.63
CA ILE A 91 13.05 -3.02 -18.19
C ILE A 91 11.71 -2.31 -17.93
N ASN A 92 11.72 -1.01 -17.60
CA ASN A 92 10.52 -0.23 -17.29
C ASN A 92 10.19 0.84 -18.35
N THR A 93 10.79 0.72 -19.53
CA THR A 93 10.51 1.59 -20.67
C THR A 93 9.02 1.59 -21.00
N GLY A 94 8.43 2.78 -21.08
CA GLY A 94 7.00 2.96 -21.34
C GLY A 94 6.11 3.02 -20.09
N TYR A 95 6.64 2.77 -18.90
CA TYR A 95 5.88 2.83 -17.63
C TYR A 95 6.22 4.05 -16.76
N SER A 96 7.11 4.93 -17.21
CA SER A 96 7.62 6.07 -16.41
C SER A 96 6.54 7.06 -15.97
N ASP A 97 5.44 7.16 -16.72
CA ASP A 97 4.31 8.04 -16.44
C ASP A 97 3.27 7.43 -15.48
N LEU A 98 3.41 6.14 -15.13
CA LEU A 98 2.50 5.42 -14.24
C LEU A 98 2.84 5.60 -12.74
N LYS A 99 3.61 6.64 -12.41
CA LYS A 99 3.82 7.07 -11.03
C LYS A 99 2.53 7.68 -10.46
N GLU A 100 2.40 7.62 -9.15
CA GLU A 100 1.28 8.10 -8.34
C GLU A 100 -0.04 7.34 -8.52
N PHE A 101 -0.03 6.23 -9.27
CA PHE A 101 -1.17 5.31 -9.38
C PHE A 101 -1.21 4.31 -8.21
N GLU A 102 -2.40 4.05 -7.68
CA GLU A 102 -2.68 2.95 -6.75
C GLU A 102 -2.57 1.59 -7.44
N VAL A 103 -1.85 0.66 -6.81
CA VAL A 103 -1.80 -0.75 -7.22
C VAL A 103 -3.00 -1.48 -6.61
N LYS A 104 -3.92 -1.94 -7.46
CA LYS A 104 -5.14 -2.64 -7.03
C LYS A 104 -4.91 -4.14 -6.90
N LYS A 105 -4.17 -4.73 -7.84
CA LYS A 105 -3.94 -6.17 -7.89
C LYS A 105 -2.54 -6.54 -8.38
N VAL A 106 -2.07 -7.69 -7.92
CA VAL A 106 -0.91 -8.40 -8.47
C VAL A 106 -1.39 -9.77 -8.96
N ASN A 107 -1.16 -10.11 -10.22
CA ASN A 107 -1.60 -11.37 -10.85
C ASN A 107 -3.10 -11.70 -10.62
N GLY A 108 -3.95 -10.66 -10.57
CA GLY A 108 -5.39 -10.80 -10.35
C GLY A 108 -5.83 -10.82 -8.88
N GLU A 109 -4.89 -10.95 -7.94
CA GLU A 109 -5.14 -10.94 -6.50
C GLU A 109 -5.11 -9.51 -5.93
N LYS A 110 -6.07 -9.19 -5.06
CA LYS A 110 -6.24 -7.84 -4.48
C LYS A 110 -5.11 -7.52 -3.51
N VAL A 111 -4.47 -6.38 -3.69
CA VAL A 111 -3.49 -5.84 -2.75
C VAL A 111 -4.22 -5.27 -1.53
N VAL A 112 -3.76 -5.65 -0.33
CA VAL A 112 -4.33 -5.19 0.95
C VAL A 112 -3.44 -4.17 1.61
N ASN A 113 -2.12 -4.38 1.59
CA ASN A 113 -1.11 -3.47 2.12
C ASN A 113 0.25 -3.72 1.45
N LEU A 114 1.28 -2.92 1.80
CA LEU A 114 2.59 -3.02 1.14
C LEU A 114 3.26 -4.37 1.41
N LYS A 115 3.12 -4.92 2.62
CA LYS A 115 3.67 -6.23 2.96
C LYS A 115 3.05 -7.33 2.10
N HIS A 116 1.72 -7.34 2.00
CA HIS A 116 1.00 -8.29 1.14
C HIS A 116 1.44 -8.15 -0.32
N LEU A 117 1.63 -6.92 -0.83
CA LEU A 117 2.18 -6.72 -2.18
C LEU A 117 3.57 -7.35 -2.33
N SER A 118 4.47 -7.17 -1.37
CA SER A 118 5.80 -7.79 -1.45
C SER A 118 5.73 -9.31 -1.43
N GLU A 119 4.87 -9.90 -0.59
CA GLU A 119 4.67 -11.36 -0.53
C GLU A 119 4.17 -11.91 -1.87
N LEU A 120 3.13 -11.28 -2.47
CA LEU A 120 2.60 -11.69 -3.78
C LEU A 120 3.65 -11.64 -4.90
N ILE A 121 4.59 -10.69 -4.83
CA ILE A 121 5.68 -10.58 -5.80
C ILE A 121 6.74 -11.64 -5.55
N GLU A 122 7.18 -11.81 -4.31
CA GLU A 122 8.24 -12.78 -3.94
C GLU A 122 7.79 -14.23 -4.18
N GLU A 123 6.52 -14.53 -3.96
CA GLU A 123 5.90 -15.85 -4.18
C GLU A 123 5.47 -16.09 -5.64
N CYS A 124 5.72 -15.12 -6.53
CA CYS A 124 5.35 -15.24 -7.94
C CYS A 124 6.03 -16.46 -8.59
N CYS A 125 5.21 -17.39 -9.08
CA CYS A 125 5.65 -18.60 -9.78
C CYS A 125 5.41 -18.54 -11.30
N THR A 126 4.88 -17.42 -11.82
CA THR A 126 4.58 -17.23 -13.23
C THR A 126 5.72 -16.52 -13.95
N GLU A 127 5.78 -16.69 -15.28
CA GLU A 127 6.76 -15.99 -16.12
C GLU A 127 6.57 -14.48 -16.09
N ASP A 128 5.30 -14.05 -16.15
CA ASP A 128 4.93 -12.65 -16.11
C ASP A 128 4.38 -12.26 -14.74
N LEU A 129 4.72 -11.05 -14.32
CA LEU A 129 4.18 -10.36 -13.18
C LEU A 129 3.32 -9.19 -13.67
N ARG A 130 2.02 -9.26 -13.35
CA ARG A 130 1.02 -8.28 -13.77
C ARG A 130 0.58 -7.44 -12.59
N PHE A 131 0.67 -6.12 -12.73
CA PHE A 131 0.09 -5.15 -11.82
C PHE A 131 -1.13 -4.49 -12.46
N ASP A 132 -2.30 -4.67 -11.87
CA ASP A 132 -3.48 -3.88 -12.24
C ASP A 132 -3.51 -2.64 -11.36
N LEU A 133 -3.47 -1.47 -12.00
CA LEU A 133 -3.51 -0.17 -11.34
C LEU A 133 -4.92 0.41 -11.37
N GLU A 134 -5.11 1.56 -10.74
CA GLU A 134 -6.34 2.32 -10.90
C GLU A 134 -6.53 2.88 -12.32
N GLU A 135 -7.77 3.29 -12.62
CA GLU A 135 -8.19 3.77 -13.95
C GLU A 135 -7.98 2.77 -15.10
N GLY A 136 -7.76 1.49 -14.78
CA GLY A 136 -7.62 0.41 -15.77
C GLY A 136 -6.23 0.29 -16.39
N HIS A 137 -5.23 1.03 -15.88
CA HIS A 137 -3.85 0.90 -16.31
C HIS A 137 -3.25 -0.44 -15.83
N VAL A 138 -2.30 -0.96 -16.60
CA VAL A 138 -1.68 -2.26 -16.34
C VAL A 138 -0.20 -2.18 -16.63
N ILE A 139 0.61 -2.74 -15.74
CA ILE A 139 2.03 -3.01 -15.96
C ILE A 139 2.22 -4.52 -16.04
N VAL A 140 2.95 -4.99 -17.05
CA VAL A 140 3.38 -6.39 -17.15
C VAL A 140 4.89 -6.43 -17.33
N LEU A 141 5.55 -7.25 -16.53
CA LEU A 141 7.00 -7.46 -16.55
C LEU A 141 7.31 -8.95 -16.51
N ASN A 142 8.34 -9.40 -17.22
CA ASN A 142 8.89 -10.73 -16.98
C ASN A 142 9.49 -10.78 -15.57
N TYR A 143 9.07 -11.73 -14.75
CA TYR A 143 9.41 -11.80 -13.33
C TYR A 143 10.92 -11.99 -13.10
N LEU A 144 11.55 -12.91 -13.82
CA LEU A 144 12.98 -13.19 -13.68
C LEU A 144 13.83 -12.00 -14.10
N SER A 145 13.53 -11.42 -15.27
CA SER A 145 14.23 -10.22 -15.74
C SER A 145 14.02 -9.02 -14.81
N ALA A 146 12.82 -8.87 -14.23
CA ALA A 146 12.54 -7.83 -13.24
C ALA A 146 13.39 -7.99 -11.98
N LYS A 147 13.55 -9.21 -11.46
CA LYS A 147 14.40 -9.52 -10.30
C LYS A 147 15.88 -9.23 -10.57
N GLU A 148 16.38 -9.65 -11.73
CA GLU A 148 17.77 -9.38 -12.13
C GLU A 148 18.04 -7.88 -12.30
N ALA A 149 17.18 -7.17 -13.04
CA ALA A 149 17.30 -5.74 -13.26
C ALA A 149 17.23 -4.94 -11.96
N THR A 150 16.43 -5.38 -10.98
CA THR A 150 16.34 -4.73 -9.68
C THR A 150 17.71 -4.54 -9.03
N SER A 151 18.56 -5.57 -9.05
CA SER A 151 19.90 -5.50 -8.43
C SER A 151 20.78 -4.42 -9.09
N LEU A 152 20.77 -4.37 -10.42
CA LEU A 152 21.55 -3.40 -11.21
C LEU A 152 21.05 -1.96 -11.01
N ILE A 153 19.73 -1.79 -10.93
CA ILE A 153 19.09 -0.48 -10.70
C ILE A 153 19.46 0.04 -9.31
N LEU A 154 19.39 -0.80 -8.27
CA LEU A 154 19.74 -0.40 -6.91
C LEU A 154 21.20 0.05 -6.81
N GLU A 155 22.11 -0.68 -7.44
CA GLU A 155 23.53 -0.29 -7.49
C GLU A 155 23.72 1.06 -8.19
N ARG A 156 23.13 1.23 -9.38
CA ARG A 156 23.23 2.47 -10.17
C ARG A 156 22.72 3.69 -9.39
N HIS A 157 21.61 3.52 -8.66
CA HIS A 157 21.00 4.57 -7.87
C HIS A 157 21.54 4.68 -6.44
N LYS A 158 22.54 3.85 -6.07
CA LYS A 158 23.14 3.80 -4.73
C LYS A 158 22.11 3.57 -3.62
N ILE A 159 21.12 2.74 -3.90
CA ILE A 159 20.09 2.35 -2.96
C ILE A 159 20.56 1.07 -2.25
N PRO A 160 20.66 1.06 -0.91
CA PRO A 160 21.30 -0.03 -0.18
C PRO A 160 20.47 -1.32 -0.14
N SER A 161 19.15 -1.25 -0.32
CA SER A 161 18.27 -2.42 -0.30
C SER A 161 17.02 -2.20 -1.17
N ALA A 162 16.47 -3.30 -1.68
CA ALA A 162 15.22 -3.32 -2.43
C ALA A 162 14.00 -3.04 -1.54
N MET A 163 14.09 -3.26 -0.24
CA MET A 163 12.96 -3.13 0.68
C MET A 163 13.37 -2.57 2.03
N SER A 164 12.44 -1.89 2.69
CA SER A 164 12.62 -1.38 4.05
C SER A 164 12.77 -2.51 5.08
N SER A 165 13.41 -2.20 6.22
CA SER A 165 13.77 -3.21 7.23
C SER A 165 12.56 -3.94 7.82
N ASP A 166 11.42 -3.27 7.95
CA ASP A 166 10.16 -3.85 8.44
C ASP A 166 9.58 -4.94 7.51
N LEU A 167 9.96 -4.94 6.22
CA LEU A 167 9.61 -6.00 5.27
C LEU A 167 10.63 -7.14 5.24
N GLN A 168 11.85 -6.94 5.78
CA GLN A 168 12.90 -7.96 5.81
C GLN A 168 12.75 -8.94 6.98
N GLU A 169 12.19 -8.48 8.09
CA GLU A 169 12.08 -9.25 9.35
C GLU A 169 11.16 -10.48 9.25
N THR A 170 10.44 -10.67 8.14
CA THR A 170 9.49 -11.78 7.95
C THR A 170 10.13 -13.09 7.52
N ASN A 171 11.38 -13.09 7.05
CA ASN A 171 12.09 -14.30 6.60
C ASN A 171 12.91 -15.00 7.69
N SER A 172 12.73 -14.61 8.96
CA SER A 172 13.33 -15.29 10.12
C SER A 172 12.26 -16.08 10.89
N GLY A 173 11.83 -17.20 10.30
CA GLY A 173 10.95 -18.19 10.92
C GLY A 173 11.56 -19.58 10.83
#